data_AF-A0A699RRE0-F1
#
_entry.id   AF-A0A699RRE0-F1
#
_cell.length_a   1.000
_cell.length_b   1.000
_cell.length_c   1.000
_cell.angle_alpha   90.00
_cell.angle_beta   90.00
_cell.angle_gamma   90.00
#
_symmetry.space_group_name_H-M   'P 1'
#
loop_
_entity.id
_entity.type
_entity.pdbx_description
1 polymer ?
#
loop_
_entity_poly.entity_id
_entity_poly.type
_entity_poly.pdbx_seq_one_letter_code
_entity_poly.pdbx_strand_id
1 'polypeptide(L)'
;MLEGVRMATIVIIPEQVLEGQSELLVNAPTPTFLNTVGHEAAYGMSWKTLMKMMTDKYCPRNEIRKLEMEIWELKESDKVEKYVGGLPDMIHGSVVASKPKMMQEAIEIATELMDKK
;
A
#
# COMPACT_ATOMS: atom_id res chain seq x y z
N MET A 1 -31.91 -17.46 18.73
CA MET A 1 -30.68 -16.66 18.55
C MET A 1 -30.54 -16.39 17.06
N LEU A 2 -30.74 -15.14 16.66
CA LEU A 2 -30.39 -14.60 15.33
C LEU A 2 -28.89 -14.83 15.12
N GLU A 3 -28.42 -15.34 13.98
CA GLU A 3 -28.20 -14.61 12.72
C GLU A 3 -27.94 -15.68 11.62
N GLY A 4 -28.71 -15.86 10.54
CA GLY A 4 -29.72 -15.00 9.95
C GLY A 4 -29.19 -14.33 8.69
N VAL A 5 -29.18 -15.08 7.58
CA VAL A 5 -29.37 -14.57 6.22
C VAL A 5 -28.23 -13.69 5.65
N ARG A 6 -27.34 -14.32 4.87
CA ARG A 6 -27.03 -13.90 3.48
C ARG A 6 -26.16 -14.94 2.78
N MET A 7 -26.83 -15.98 2.28
CA MET A 7 -26.52 -16.54 0.97
C MET A 7 -26.78 -15.46 -0.10
N ALA A 8 -26.09 -15.58 -1.23
CA ALA A 8 -26.37 -14.96 -2.53
C ALA A 8 -25.69 -13.62 -2.85
N THR A 9 -24.77 -13.74 -3.82
CA THR A 9 -24.65 -12.85 -4.98
C THR A 9 -23.97 -11.51 -4.75
N ILE A 10 -22.66 -11.49 -4.99
CA ILE A 10 -22.06 -10.64 -6.03
C ILE A 10 -21.01 -11.52 -6.76
N VAL A 11 -21.46 -12.35 -7.70
CA VAL A 11 -21.13 -12.20 -9.13
C VAL A 11 -20.75 -10.75 -9.48
N ILE A 12 -19.46 -10.47 -9.55
CA ILE A 12 -18.90 -9.75 -10.70
C ILE A 12 -18.03 -10.77 -11.43
N ILE A 13 -18.69 -11.66 -12.17
CA ILE A 13 -18.03 -12.34 -13.27
C ILE A 13 -17.86 -11.28 -14.38
N PRO A 14 -16.73 -11.29 -15.08
CA PRO A 14 -16.79 -11.66 -16.48
C PRO A 14 -15.77 -12.78 -16.71
N GLU A 15 -16.11 -14.00 -17.13
CA GLU A 15 -16.76 -14.32 -18.41
C GLU A 15 -16.24 -13.44 -19.56
N GLN A 16 -15.00 -12.95 -19.43
CA GLN A 16 -14.19 -12.32 -20.47
C GLN A 16 -12.74 -12.82 -20.47
N VAL A 17 -12.38 -13.81 -19.64
CA VAL A 17 -11.08 -14.51 -19.81
C VAL A 17 -11.21 -15.74 -20.75
N LEU A 18 -12.39 -15.99 -21.32
CA LEU A 18 -12.52 -16.96 -22.41
C LEU A 18 -12.18 -16.36 -23.78
N GLU A 19 -12.14 -15.03 -23.93
CA GLU A 19 -11.79 -14.36 -25.19
C GLU A 19 -10.74 -13.25 -24.95
N GLY A 20 -9.50 -13.67 -24.72
CA GLY A 20 -8.34 -12.85 -25.10
C GLY A 20 -7.53 -12.20 -23.97
N GLN A 21 -6.22 -12.45 -24.08
CA GLN A 21 -5.08 -11.69 -23.54
C GLN A 21 -4.56 -12.07 -22.14
N SER A 22 -3.80 -13.18 -22.13
CA SER A 22 -2.36 -13.21 -21.78
C SER A 22 -1.90 -12.37 -20.58
N GLU A 23 -1.86 -12.96 -19.36
CA GLU A 23 -0.76 -12.81 -18.36
C GLU A 23 -1.04 -13.41 -16.97
N LEU A 24 -2.26 -13.87 -16.66
CA LEU A 24 -2.61 -14.30 -15.29
C LEU A 24 -2.27 -15.76 -14.89
N LEU A 25 -1.59 -16.54 -15.74
CA LEU A 25 -1.21 -17.94 -15.41
C LEU A 25 0.14 -18.11 -14.69
N VAL A 26 0.84 -17.03 -14.34
CA VAL A 26 2.18 -17.11 -13.71
C VAL A 26 2.15 -17.28 -12.18
N ASN A 27 1.01 -17.02 -11.50
CA ASN A 27 1.01 -16.82 -10.04
C ASN A 27 0.18 -17.81 -9.21
N ALA A 28 -0.36 -18.88 -9.80
CA ALA A 28 -0.84 -20.02 -8.99
C ALA A 28 0.37 -20.76 -8.39
N PRO A 29 0.31 -21.32 -7.15
CA PRO A 29 1.37 -22.16 -6.62
C PRO A 29 1.50 -23.40 -7.50
N THR A 30 2.41 -23.34 -8.48
CA THR A 30 2.60 -24.42 -9.44
C THR A 30 3.09 -25.69 -8.72
N PRO A 31 2.65 -26.90 -9.15
CA PRO A 31 3.15 -28.19 -8.63
C PRO A 31 4.68 -28.29 -8.58
N THR A 32 5.38 -27.50 -9.39
CA THR A 32 6.83 -27.37 -9.43
C THR A 32 7.46 -26.90 -8.11
N PHE A 33 6.83 -25.98 -7.36
CA PHE A 33 7.36 -25.53 -6.05
C PHE A 33 7.32 -26.65 -5.01
N LEU A 34 6.25 -27.45 -5.02
CA LEU A 34 6.12 -28.65 -4.19
C LEU A 34 7.12 -29.75 -4.60
N ASN A 35 7.41 -29.90 -5.90
CA ASN A 35 8.40 -30.84 -6.41
C ASN A 35 9.86 -30.42 -6.10
N THR A 36 10.14 -29.12 -5.97
CA THR A 36 11.49 -28.60 -5.65
C THR A 36 11.85 -28.81 -4.19
N VAL A 37 10.86 -28.71 -3.30
CA VAL A 37 11.04 -29.04 -1.87
C VAL A 37 11.15 -30.56 -1.66
N GLY A 38 10.64 -31.38 -2.58
CA GLY A 38 10.67 -32.84 -2.49
C GLY A 38 9.50 -33.37 -1.64
N HIS A 39 8.79 -34.37 -2.17
CA HIS A 39 7.56 -34.92 -1.59
C HIS A 39 7.74 -35.43 -0.14
N GLU A 40 8.94 -35.87 0.21
CA GLU A 40 9.35 -36.34 1.56
C GLU A 40 9.67 -35.19 2.52
N ALA A 41 10.34 -34.11 2.06
CA ALA A 41 10.66 -32.97 2.93
C ALA A 41 9.42 -32.09 3.22
N ALA A 42 8.44 -32.09 2.30
CA ALA A 42 7.18 -31.40 2.45
C ALA A 42 6.31 -31.99 3.58
N TYR A 43 6.35 -33.32 3.81
CA TYR A 43 5.61 -33.96 4.91
C TYR A 43 6.27 -33.73 6.29
N GLY A 44 7.54 -33.33 6.33
CA GLY A 44 8.27 -32.92 7.54
C GLY A 44 8.24 -31.42 7.83
N MET A 45 7.80 -30.60 6.87
CA MET A 45 7.77 -29.14 7.02
C MET A 45 6.46 -28.69 7.65
N SER A 46 6.51 -27.87 8.69
CA SER A 46 5.29 -27.31 9.27
C SER A 46 4.58 -26.37 8.28
N TRP A 47 3.25 -26.35 8.29
CA TRP A 47 2.44 -25.39 7.53
C TRP A 47 2.91 -23.94 7.72
N LYS A 48 3.39 -23.59 8.93
CA LYS A 48 3.99 -22.29 9.25
C LYS A 48 5.23 -21.98 8.42
N THR A 49 6.10 -22.98 8.21
CA THR A 49 7.31 -22.84 7.40
C THR A 49 6.95 -22.67 5.93
N LEU A 50 6.01 -23.49 5.42
CA LEU A 50 5.53 -23.39 4.05
C LEU A 50 4.91 -22.01 3.76
N MET A 51 4.03 -21.53 4.65
CA MET A 51 3.43 -20.20 4.53
C MET A 51 4.47 -19.08 4.57
N LYS A 52 5.50 -19.21 5.41
CA LYS A 52 6.61 -18.25 5.44
C LYS A 52 7.34 -18.18 4.10
N MET A 53 7.70 -19.32 3.50
CA MET A 53 8.39 -19.34 2.20
C MET A 53 7.53 -18.77 1.07
N MET A 54 6.23 -19.08 1.06
CA MET A 54 5.28 -18.49 0.11
C MET A 54 5.17 -16.97 0.32
N THR A 55 5.12 -16.50 1.57
CA THR A 55 5.08 -15.07 1.88
C THR A 55 6.36 -14.36 1.48
N ASP A 56 7.53 -14.94 1.76
CA ASP A 56 8.82 -14.34 1.43
C ASP A 56 9.01 -14.23 -0.10
N LYS A 57 8.50 -15.19 -0.89
CA LYS A 57 8.60 -15.19 -2.35
C LYS A 57 7.61 -14.23 -3.03
N TYR A 58 6.35 -14.21 -2.57
CA TYR A 58 5.26 -13.53 -3.27
C TYR A 58 4.81 -12.22 -2.60
N CYS A 59 5.14 -12.02 -1.32
CA CYS A 59 4.86 -10.81 -0.55
C CYS A 59 6.15 -10.27 0.10
N PRO A 60 7.18 -9.95 -0.71
CA PRO A 60 8.49 -9.59 -0.21
C PRO A 60 8.43 -8.32 0.65
N ARG A 61 8.94 -8.41 1.88
CA ARG A 61 8.78 -7.35 2.89
C ARG A 61 9.43 -6.02 2.52
N ASN A 62 10.47 -6.03 1.69
CA ASN A 62 11.11 -4.81 1.21
C ASN A 62 10.19 -4.00 0.28
N GLU A 63 9.44 -4.67 -0.60
CA GLU A 63 8.49 -4.00 -1.49
C GLU A 63 7.33 -3.41 -0.70
N ILE A 64 6.81 -4.17 0.28
CA ILE A 64 5.76 -3.66 1.18
C ILE A 64 6.26 -2.42 1.92
N ARG A 65 7.46 -2.46 2.50
CA ARG A 65 8.04 -1.31 3.21
C ARG A 65 8.24 -0.10 2.31
N LYS A 66 8.59 -0.31 1.05
CA LYS A 66 8.72 0.75 0.06
C LYS A 66 7.35 1.41 -0.19
N LEU A 67 6.32 0.60 -0.43
CA LEU A 67 4.95 1.10 -0.60
C LEU A 67 4.42 1.80 0.66
N GLU A 68 4.71 1.28 1.85
CA GLU A 68 4.36 1.91 3.13
C GLU A 68 4.97 3.32 3.25
N MET A 69 6.21 3.49 2.79
CA MET A 69 6.90 4.78 2.78
C MET A 69 6.31 5.73 1.75
N GLU A 70 6.06 5.28 0.52
CA GLU A 70 5.42 6.07 -0.54
C GLU A 70 4.03 6.55 -0.11
N ILE A 71 3.22 5.68 0.50
CA ILE A 71 1.90 6.03 1.02
C ILE A 71 2.01 7.09 2.14
N TRP A 72 3.01 6.96 3.02
CA TRP A 72 3.25 7.94 4.06
C TRP A 72 3.62 9.31 3.49
N GLU A 73 4.52 9.36 2.50
CA GLU A 73 4.93 10.59 1.82
C GLU A 73 3.75 11.27 1.12
N LEU A 74 2.91 10.51 0.41
CA LEU A 74 1.69 11.03 -0.22
C LEU A 74 0.73 11.63 0.80
N LYS A 75 0.52 10.92 1.92
CA LYS A 75 -0.35 11.40 3.00
C LYS A 75 0.20 12.66 3.67
N GLU A 76 1.52 12.77 3.79
CA GLU A 76 2.15 13.95 4.36
C GLU A 76 2.06 15.15 3.40
N SER A 77 2.26 14.93 2.10
CA SER A 77 2.06 15.94 1.06
C SER A 77 0.64 16.50 1.07
N ASP A 78 -0.38 15.64 1.14
CA ASP A 78 -1.79 16.06 1.20
C ASP A 78 -2.09 16.95 2.42
N LYS A 79 -1.52 16.62 3.59
CA LYS A 79 -1.66 17.47 4.79
C LYS A 79 -1.00 18.83 4.59
N VAL A 80 0.20 18.86 4.02
CA VAL A 80 0.94 20.10 3.76
C VAL A 80 0.15 20.98 2.80
N GLU A 81 -0.35 20.43 1.69
CA GLU A 81 -1.17 21.17 0.72
C GLU A 81 -2.43 21.76 1.37
N LYS A 82 -3.14 20.95 2.16
CA LYS A 82 -4.33 21.40 2.89
C LYS A 82 -4.00 22.50 3.90
N TYR A 83 -2.88 22.38 4.62
CA TYR A 83 -2.44 23.41 5.56
C TYR A 83 -2.12 24.72 4.86
N VAL A 84 -1.32 24.66 3.79
CA VAL A 84 -0.92 25.83 3.00
C VAL A 84 -2.14 26.51 2.38
N GLY A 85 -3.09 25.76 1.83
CA GLY A 85 -4.34 26.30 1.28
C GLY A 85 -5.26 26.96 2.31
N GLY A 86 -5.05 26.72 3.61
CA GLY A 86 -5.78 27.39 4.70
C GLY A 86 -5.09 28.63 5.26
N LEU A 87 -3.90 29.01 4.77
CA LEU A 87 -3.14 30.13 5.30
C LEU A 87 -3.66 31.50 4.79
N PRO A 88 -3.50 32.57 5.59
CA PRO A 88 -3.77 33.94 5.13
C PRO A 88 -2.91 34.32 3.92
N ASP A 89 -3.48 35.06 2.96
CA ASP A 89 -2.82 35.52 1.72
C ASP A 89 -1.46 36.19 1.96
N MET A 90 -1.33 36.91 3.08
CA MET A 90 -0.12 37.63 3.46
C MET A 90 1.12 36.71 3.61
N ILE A 91 0.92 35.45 4.01
CA ILE A 91 2.03 34.49 4.22
C ILE A 91 1.99 33.32 3.23
N HIS A 92 0.85 33.09 2.57
CA HIS A 92 0.64 31.98 1.63
C HIS A 92 1.73 31.90 0.56
N GLY A 93 2.02 33.00 -0.14
CA GLY A 93 3.02 33.04 -1.22
C GLY A 93 4.43 32.65 -0.75
N SER A 94 4.80 33.10 0.45
CA SER A 94 6.10 32.81 1.05
C SER A 94 6.23 31.34 1.46
N VAL A 95 5.19 30.75 2.05
CA VAL A 95 5.21 29.33 2.45
C VAL A 95 5.24 28.41 1.23
N VAL A 96 4.48 28.72 0.17
CA VAL A 96 4.50 27.98 -1.10
C VAL A 96 5.89 28.03 -1.74
N ALA A 97 6.56 29.18 -1.71
CA ALA A 97 7.89 29.35 -2.29
C ALA A 97 8.94 28.48 -1.59
N SER A 98 8.80 28.24 -0.28
CA SER A 98 9.70 27.41 0.51
C SER A 98 9.53 25.91 0.29
N LYS A 99 8.42 25.47 -0.32
CA LYS A 99 8.13 24.05 -0.66
C LYS A 99 8.41 23.09 0.51
N PRO A 100 7.71 23.25 1.65
CA PRO A 100 7.89 22.36 2.79
C PRO A 100 7.59 20.91 2.40
N LYS A 101 8.43 19.97 2.85
CA LYS A 101 8.25 18.54 2.62
C LYS A 101 7.36 17.89 3.68
N MET A 102 7.33 18.48 4.88
CA MET A 102 6.57 17.96 6.01
C MET A 102 5.73 19.04 6.66
N MET A 103 4.69 18.60 7.37
CA MET A 103 3.78 19.49 8.09
C MET A 103 4.52 20.38 9.10
N GLN A 104 5.49 19.82 9.83
CA GLN A 104 6.24 20.56 10.83
C GLN A 104 7.04 21.72 10.21
N GLU A 105 7.65 21.50 9.04
CA GLU A 105 8.37 22.56 8.31
C GLU A 105 7.40 23.66 7.88
N ALA A 106 6.23 23.30 7.35
CA ALA A 106 5.21 24.26 6.94
C ALA A 106 4.73 25.13 8.13
N ILE A 107 4.56 24.53 9.31
CA ILE A 107 4.18 25.22 10.54
C ILE A 107 5.29 26.18 10.99
N GLU A 108 6.53 25.72 11.05
CA GLU A 108 7.67 26.54 11.47
C GLU A 108 7.84 27.78 10.59
N ILE A 109 7.79 27.60 9.27
CA ILE A 109 7.85 28.70 8.29
C ILE A 109 6.70 29.69 8.53
N ALA A 110 5.47 29.20 8.69
CA ALA A 110 4.31 30.06 8.92
C ALA A 110 4.45 30.87 10.22
N THR A 111 4.91 30.26 11.31
CA THR A 111 5.11 30.94 12.60
C THR A 111 6.23 31.98 12.54
N GLU A 112 7.35 31.67 11.90
CA GLU A 112 8.46 32.60 11.73
C GLU A 112 8.05 33.84 10.92
N LEU A 113 7.17 33.67 9.92
CA LEU A 113 6.64 34.77 9.14
C LEU A 113 5.63 35.65 9.92
N MET A 114 4.93 35.08 10.90
CA MET A 114 4.01 35.84 11.77
C MET A 114 4.76 36.65 12.84
N ASP A 115 5.82 36.09 13.42
CA ASP A 115 6.59 36.74 14.49
C ASP A 115 7.49 37.88 13.99
N LYS A 116 7.79 37.92 12.68
CA LYS A 116 8.57 39.00 12.04
C LYS A 116 7.76 40.26 11.75
N LYS A 117 6.51 40.35 12.22
CA LYS A 117 5.63 41.50 12.04
C LYS A 117 5.52 42.30 13.34
#